data_AF-A0A2E8Z572-F1
#
_entry.id   AF-A0A2E8Z572-F1
#
_cell.length_a   1.000
_cell.length_b   1.000
_cell.length_c   1.000
_cell.angle_alpha   90.00
_cell.angle_beta   90.00
_cell.angle_gamma   90.00
#
_symmetry.space_group_name_H-M   'P 1'
#
loop_
_entity.id
_entity.type
_entity.pdbx_description
1 polymer ?
#
loop_
_entity_poly.entity_id
_entity_poly.type
_entity_poly.pdbx_seq_one_letter_code
_entity_poly.pdbx_strand_id
1 'polypeptide(L)' 'MLGRLLAVAAALVMLLIGGRWTAQAQGWVDGGAREGSQSIATIGAIVAGLGVALLIVVVQGMRRDR' A
#
# COMPACT_ATOMS: atom_id res chain seq x y z
N MET A 1 -11.42 14.07 -13.46
CA MET A 1 -10.23 13.25 -13.81
C MET A 1 -9.11 13.37 -12.76
N LEU A 2 -8.73 14.58 -12.35
CA LEU A 2 -7.64 14.80 -11.37
C LEU A 2 -7.81 14.04 -10.04
N GLY A 3 -9.01 14.06 -9.44
CA GLY A 3 -9.26 13.33 -8.18
C GLY A 3 -9.07 11.80 -8.30
N ARG A 4 -9.38 11.22 -9.46
CA ARG A 4 -9.15 9.79 -9.75
C ARG A 4 -7.66 9.48 -9.87
N LEU A 5 -6.91 10.34 -10.56
CA LEU A 5 -5.45 10.22 -10.67
C LEU A 5 -4.77 10.31 -9.30
N LEU A 6 -5.18 11.25 -8.45
CA LEU A 6 -4.67 11.39 -7.09
C LEU A 6 -4.98 10.15 -6.24
N ALA A 7 -6.18 9.60 -6.34
CA ALA A 7 -6.57 8.40 -5.60
C ALA A 7 -5.77 7.15 -6.04
N VAL A 8 -5.54 6.98 -7.35
CA VAL A 8 -4.68 5.89 -7.87
C VAL A 8 -3.23 6.08 -7.40
N ALA A 9 -2.70 7.29 -7.50
CA ALA A 9 -1.34 7.59 -7.05
C ALA A 9 -1.17 7.29 -5.55
N ALA A 10 -2.12 7.74 -4.72
CA ALA A 10 -2.12 7.46 -3.29
C ALA A 10 -2.18 5.95 -2.99
N ALA A 11 -3.05 5.21 -3.69
CA ALA A 11 -3.16 3.76 -3.55
C ALA A 11 -1.85 3.04 -3.88
N LEU A 12 -1.18 3.43 -4.96
CA LEU A 12 0.11 2.85 -5.36
C LEU A 12 1.21 3.18 -4.36
N VAL A 13 1.27 4.42 -3.87
CA VAL A 13 2.23 4.83 -2.83
C VAL A 13 2.04 4.00 -1.56
N MET A 14 0.80 3.82 -1.10
CA MET A 14 0.48 2.97 0.05
C MET A 14 0.91 1.51 -0.17
N LEU A 15 0.63 0.95 -1.35
CA LEU A 15 1.04 -0.40 -1.71
C LEU A 15 2.56 -0.58 -1.68
N LEU A 16 3.30 0.35 -2.28
CA LEU A 16 4.76 0.27 -2.36
C LEU A 16 5.43 0.46 -0.99
N ILE A 17 4.99 1.44 -0.21
CA ILE A 17 5.55 1.72 1.12
C ILE A 17 5.18 0.60 2.09
N GLY A 18 3.89 0.22 2.14
CA GLY A 18 3.41 -0.86 3.01
C GLY A 18 4.07 -2.19 2.67
N GLY A 19 4.11 -2.55 1.39
CA GLY A 19 4.78 -3.75 0.90
C GLY A 19 6.27 -3.77 1.23
N ARG A 20 6.97 -2.64 1.06
CA ARG A 20 8.39 -2.54 1.45
C ARG A 20 8.58 -2.72 2.94
N TRP A 21 7.75 -2.09 3.79
CA TRP A 21 7.87 -2.24 5.24
C TRP A 21 7.57 -3.67 5.70
N THR A 22 6.58 -4.32 5.12
CA THR A 22 6.31 -5.75 5.38
C THR A 22 7.48 -6.62 4.94
N ALA A 23 8.03 -6.39 3.75
CA ALA A 23 9.18 -7.13 3.23
C ALA A 23 10.44 -6.94 4.10
N GLN A 24 10.70 -5.71 4.56
CA GLN A 24 11.79 -5.40 5.49
C GLN A 24 11.58 -6.07 6.85
N ALA A 25 10.36 -6.07 7.37
CA ALA A 25 10.08 -6.70 8.66
C ALA A 25 10.20 -8.23 8.62
N GLN A 26 9.95 -8.86 7.46
CA GLN A 26 10.17 -10.30 7.25
C GLN A 26 11.61 -10.66 6.85
N GLY A 27 12.50 -9.67 6.72
CA GLY A 27 13.90 -9.90 6.29
C GLY A 27 14.04 -10.33 4.82
N TRP A 28 13.05 -10.03 3.97
CA TRP A 28 13.13 -10.29 2.53
C TRP A 28 13.92 -9.21 1.77
N VAL A 29 14.07 -8.03 2.38
CA VAL A 29 14.78 -6.89 1.82
C VAL A 29 15.70 -6.34 2.89
N ASP A 30 17.01 -6.48 2.67
CA ASP A 30 18.04 -5.90 3.53
C ASP A 30 18.03 -4.37 3.41
N GLY A 31 18.17 -3.67 4.55
CA GLY A 31 18.52 -2.24 4.53
C GLY A 31 17.62 -1.33 5.35
N GLY A 32 17.45 -1.59 6.64
CA GLY A 32 16.99 -0.56 7.56
C GLY A 32 16.98 -0.97 9.03
N ALA A 33 17.05 0.01 9.93
CA ALA A 33 17.04 -0.11 11.41
C ALA A 33 15.76 -0.73 12.02
N ARG A 34 14.97 -1.46 11.23
CA ARG A 34 13.61 -1.92 11.51
C ARG A 34 13.41 -3.42 11.27
N GLU A 35 14.45 -4.13 10.81
CA GLU A 35 14.48 -5.60 10.74
C GLU A 35 14.09 -6.20 12.11
N GLY A 36 13.19 -7.19 12.09
CA GLY A 36 12.74 -7.89 13.30
C GLY A 36 11.63 -7.21 14.11
N SER A 37 11.12 -6.04 13.71
CA SER A 37 10.01 -5.39 14.41
C SER A 37 8.65 -5.90 13.92
N GLN A 38 8.00 -6.76 14.71
CA GLN A 38 6.64 -7.25 14.45
C GLN A 38 5.63 -6.11 14.26
N SER A 39 5.77 -5.01 14.99
CA SER A 39 4.93 -3.82 14.86
C SER A 39 4.99 -3.20 13.46
N ILE A 40 6.16 -3.19 12.85
CA ILE A 40 6.38 -2.61 11.51
C ILE A 40 5.85 -3.54 10.42
N ALA A 41 5.93 -4.86 10.62
CA ALA A 41 5.29 -5.82 9.75
C ALA A 41 3.77 -5.61 9.70
N THR A 42 3.14 -5.45 10.87
CA THR A 42 1.69 -5.24 10.98
C THR A 42 1.27 -3.91 10.35
N ILE A 43 1.98 -2.82 10.65
CA ILE A 43 1.68 -1.51 10.05
C ILE A 43 1.86 -1.56 8.53
N GLY A 44 2.94 -2.17 8.03
CA GLY A 44 3.17 -2.33 6.59
C GLY A 44 2.05 -3.09 5.90
N ALA A 45 1.58 -4.19 6.49
CA ALA A 45 0.52 -5.01 5.92
C ALA A 45 -0.83 -4.26 5.89
N ILE A 46 -1.14 -3.50 6.95
CA ILE A 46 -2.34 -2.65 7.00
C ILE A 46 -2.27 -1.58 5.91
N VAL A 47 -1.14 -0.88 5.79
CA VAL A 47 -0.98 0.20 4.79
C VAL A 47 -1.08 -0.38 3.37
N ALA A 48 -0.45 -1.53 3.10
CA ALA A 48 -0.57 -2.20 1.81
C ALA A 48 -2.03 -2.62 1.52
N GLY A 49 -2.72 -3.20 2.51
CA GLY A 49 -4.13 -3.58 2.39
C GLY A 49 -5.05 -2.40 2.11
N LEU A 50 -4.83 -1.26 2.77
CA LEU A 50 -5.57 -0.02 2.50
C LEU A 50 -5.30 0.50 1.07
N GLY A 51 -4.06 0.41 0.59
CA GLY A 51 -3.71 0.73 -0.79
C GLY A 51 -4.48 -0.13 -1.80
N VAL A 52 -4.56 -1.45 -1.56
CA VAL A 52 -5.36 -2.37 -2.40
C VAL A 52 -6.84 -2.00 -2.36
N ALA A 53 -7.41 -1.79 -1.18
CA ALA A 53 -8.82 -1.43 -1.02
C ALA A 53 -9.16 -0.13 -1.76
N LEU A 54 -8.32 0.90 -1.62
CA LEU A 54 -8.49 2.17 -2.32
C LEU A 54 -8.44 1.98 -3.84
N LEU A 55 -7.49 1.18 -4.34
CA LEU A 55 -7.38 0.88 -5.77
C LEU A 55 -8.65 0.19 -6.30
N ILE A 56 -9.17 -0.79 -5.55
CA ILE A 56 -10.41 -1.49 -5.90
C ILE A 56 -11.58 -0.51 -5.97
N VAL A 57 -11.77 0.33 -4.94
CA VAL A 57 -12.86 1.31 -4.89
C VAL A 57 -12.79 2.26 -6.08
N VAL A 58 -11.61 2.78 -6.39
CA VAL A 58 -11.41 3.66 -7.54
C VAL A 58 -11.78 2.95 -8.84
N VAL A 59 -11.26 1.74 -9.07
CA VAL A 59 -11.54 0.93 -10.27
C VAL A 59 -13.03 0.61 -10.40
N GLN A 60 -13.71 0.27 -9.31
CA GLN A 60 -15.15 0.01 -9.32
C GLN A 60 -15.95 1.29 -9.63
N GLY A 61 -15.55 2.43 -9.08
CA GLY A 61 -16.13 3.72 -9.44
C GLY A 61 -16.01 4.00 -10.94
N MET A 62 -14.84 3.71 -11.54
CA MET A 62 -14.65 3.86 -12.99
C MET A 62 -15.58 2.99 -13.84
N ARG A 63 -15.97 1.82 -13.32
CA ARG A 63 -16.86 0.87 -14.02
C ARG A 63 -18.32 1.27 -13.89
N ARG A 64 -18.72 1.95 -12.81
CA ARG A 64 -20.09 2.43 -12.60
C ARG A 64 -20.41 3.69 -13.41
N ASP A 65 -19.42 4.54 -13.64
CA ASP A 65 -19.58 5.80 -14.40
C ASP A 65 -19.55 5.62 -15.93
N ARG A 66 -19.49 4.37 -16.42
CA ARG A 66 -19.38 4.00 -17.84
C ARG A 66 -20.65 3.31 -18.31
#